data_AF-A0A8T3L3Q9-F1
#
_entry.id   AF-A0A8T3L3Q9-F1
#
_cell.length_a   1.000
_cell.length_b   1.000
_cell.length_c   1.000
_cell.angle_alpha   90.00
_cell.angle_beta   90.00
_cell.angle_gamma   90.00
#
_symmetry.space_group_name_H-M   'P 1'
#
loop_
_entity.id
_entity.type
_entity.pdbx_description
1 polymer ?
#
loop_
_entity_poly.entity_id
_entity_poly.type
_entity_poly.pdbx_seq_one_letter_code
_entity_poly.pdbx_strand_id
1 'polypeptide(L)'
;MLSKQALYEAFRHVKRNKGAAGTDGQSLREFDANLDEELSCLLLELKEKRYCASPVKQVMIPKDGGGERKLGIPTVRDRVVQQALRNLLEPIFDPEFHTSSYGYRKGRGCHQAINKASLFIRHYRRQWVVDMDLSKCFDTLDHDLIIEQFRSKVTDGSILTLLRQFLESGVMIGEEYEATELGSPQGGVISPLIANVYLDRFDQFMKSRGHRIVRYADDILVLCVSEAAAWNALKVAKGYLEGDLKLRVNAEKTHIAHSDDGIKFLGVEVYTYYTRIQALPAMESETKAGSPQ
;
A
#
# COMPACT_ATOMS: atom_id res chain seq x y z
N MET A 1 -2.98 -25.07 -1.77
CA MET A 1 -4.32 -24.74 -2.29
C MET A 1 -5.22 -24.29 -1.15
N LEU A 2 -6.17 -23.40 -1.42
CA LEU A 2 -7.15 -22.90 -0.44
C LEU A 2 -7.87 -24.07 0.23
N SER A 3 -7.94 -24.04 1.57
CA SER A 3 -8.56 -25.07 2.41
C SER A 3 -9.47 -24.42 3.43
N LYS A 4 -10.40 -25.19 4.02
CA LYS A 4 -11.30 -24.69 5.06
C LYS A 4 -10.50 -24.12 6.25
N GLN A 5 -9.43 -24.79 6.63
CA GLN A 5 -8.52 -24.33 7.68
C GLN A 5 -7.84 -23.00 7.32
N ALA A 6 -7.37 -22.84 6.09
CA ALA A 6 -6.75 -21.59 5.64
C ALA A 6 -7.74 -20.42 5.64
N LEU A 7 -9.00 -20.66 5.23
CA LEU A 7 -10.06 -19.65 5.29
C LEU A 7 -10.43 -19.30 6.74
N TYR A 8 -10.42 -20.29 7.63
CA TYR A 8 -10.68 -20.07 9.05
C TYR A 8 -9.58 -19.23 9.73
N GLU A 9 -8.31 -19.51 9.43
CA GLU A 9 -7.17 -18.70 9.88
C GLU A 9 -7.22 -17.27 9.32
N ALA A 10 -7.59 -17.14 8.05
CA ALA A 10 -7.82 -15.85 7.42
C ALA A 10 -8.93 -15.06 8.12
N PHE A 11 -10.07 -15.71 8.41
CA PHE A 11 -11.18 -15.07 9.14
C PHE A 11 -10.76 -14.62 10.54
N ARG A 12 -9.99 -15.40 11.29
CA ARG A 12 -9.46 -14.98 12.60
C ARG A 12 -8.67 -13.67 12.50
N HIS A 13 -7.87 -13.52 11.43
CA HIS A 13 -7.12 -12.29 11.19
C HIS A 13 -8.05 -11.12 10.85
N VAL A 14 -9.03 -11.33 9.96
CA VAL A 14 -10.03 -10.31 9.60
C VAL A 14 -10.83 -9.86 10.82
N LYS A 15 -11.29 -10.79 11.66
CA LYS A 15 -12.04 -10.51 12.89
C LYS A 15 -11.24 -9.65 13.87
N ARG A 16 -9.93 -9.90 14.01
CA ARG A 16 -9.04 -9.10 14.87
C ARG A 16 -8.92 -7.65 14.40
N ASN A 17 -8.88 -7.44 13.09
CA ASN A 17 -8.74 -6.11 12.49
C ASN A 17 -10.06 -5.30 12.48
N LYS A 18 -11.19 -5.94 12.83
CA LYS A 18 -12.53 -5.33 12.81
C LYS A 18 -12.81 -4.73 11.41
N GLY A 19 -13.71 -3.77 11.35
CA GLY A 19 -14.07 -3.05 10.13
C GLY A 19 -15.56 -3.14 9.82
N ALA A 20 -16.05 -2.16 9.08
CA ALA A 20 -17.46 -2.07 8.71
C ALA A 20 -17.86 -3.20 7.74
N ALA A 21 -19.17 -3.35 7.55
CA ALA A 21 -19.74 -4.20 6.51
C ALA A 21 -19.46 -3.62 5.12
N GLY A 22 -19.41 -4.50 4.11
CA GLY A 22 -19.22 -4.12 2.72
C GLY A 22 -20.53 -3.71 2.07
N THR A 23 -20.65 -3.99 0.78
CA THR A 23 -21.83 -3.71 -0.06
C THR A 23 -23.03 -4.60 0.26
N ASP A 24 -22.78 -5.81 0.78
CA ASP A 24 -23.78 -6.78 1.21
C ASP A 24 -24.42 -6.47 2.58
N GLY A 25 -23.89 -5.48 3.31
CA GLY A 25 -24.37 -5.12 4.64
C GLY A 25 -24.06 -6.14 5.74
N GLN A 26 -23.47 -7.30 5.40
CA GLN A 26 -23.17 -8.35 6.36
C GLN A 26 -22.03 -7.92 7.30
N SER A 27 -22.32 -7.89 8.59
CA SER A 27 -21.35 -7.57 9.62
C SER A 27 -20.46 -8.77 9.95
N LEU A 28 -19.31 -8.49 10.56
CA LEU A 28 -18.43 -9.54 11.08
C LEU A 28 -19.12 -10.44 12.11
N ARG A 29 -20.09 -9.91 12.87
CA ARG A 29 -20.82 -10.69 13.89
C ARG A 29 -21.78 -11.68 13.26
N GLU A 30 -22.49 -11.27 12.21
CA GLU A 30 -23.41 -12.14 11.48
C GLU A 30 -22.65 -13.24 10.75
N PHE A 31 -21.53 -12.91 10.10
CA PHE A 31 -20.66 -13.90 9.47
C PHE A 31 -20.08 -14.90 10.49
N ASP A 32 -19.67 -14.43 11.67
CA ASP A 32 -19.14 -15.26 12.76
C ASP A 32 -20.20 -16.20 13.35
N ALA A 33 -21.48 -15.79 13.38
CA ALA A 33 -22.57 -16.59 13.92
C ALA A 33 -22.80 -17.89 13.12
N ASN A 34 -22.56 -17.84 11.79
CA ASN A 34 -22.71 -18.97 10.87
C ASN A 34 -21.37 -19.38 10.24
N LEU A 35 -20.27 -19.18 10.96
CA LEU A 35 -18.92 -19.24 10.39
C LEU A 35 -18.61 -20.54 9.64
N ASP A 36 -18.98 -21.70 10.19
CA ASP A 36 -18.64 -22.98 9.56
C ASP A 36 -19.32 -23.18 8.20
N GLU A 37 -20.59 -22.76 8.11
CA GLU A 37 -21.39 -22.83 6.90
C GLU A 37 -20.89 -21.81 5.86
N GLU A 38 -20.69 -20.56 6.27
CA GLU A 38 -20.14 -19.49 5.42
C GLU A 38 -18.81 -19.90 4.77
N LEU A 39 -17.88 -20.44 5.58
CA LEU A 39 -16.59 -20.90 5.07
C LEU A 39 -16.69 -22.16 4.20
N SER A 40 -17.66 -23.04 4.46
CA SER A 40 -17.89 -24.24 3.65
C SER A 40 -18.44 -23.87 2.26
N CYS A 41 -19.42 -22.98 2.22
CA CYS A 41 -19.98 -22.43 0.98
C CYS A 41 -18.91 -21.69 0.18
N LEU A 42 -18.15 -20.80 0.84
CA LEU A 42 -17.08 -20.06 0.20
C LEU A 42 -15.99 -20.99 -0.37
N LEU A 43 -15.61 -22.05 0.36
CA LEU A 43 -14.64 -23.04 -0.13
C LEU A 43 -15.17 -23.78 -1.36
N LEU A 44 -16.46 -24.15 -1.36
CA LEU A 44 -17.09 -24.83 -2.49
C LEU A 44 -17.08 -23.93 -3.74
N GLU A 45 -17.50 -22.67 -3.60
CA GLU A 45 -17.48 -21.68 -4.68
C GLU A 45 -16.07 -21.47 -5.26
N LEU A 46 -15.05 -21.39 -4.40
CA LEU A 46 -13.65 -21.24 -4.83
C LEU A 46 -13.15 -22.49 -5.59
N LYS A 47 -13.50 -23.69 -5.13
CA LYS A 47 -13.13 -24.96 -5.79
C LYS A 47 -13.81 -25.13 -7.13
N GLU A 48 -15.08 -24.76 -7.22
CA GLU A 48 -15.90 -24.85 -8.42
C GLU A 48 -15.71 -23.66 -9.36
N LYS A 49 -14.84 -22.69 -9.00
CA LYS A 49 -14.59 -21.46 -9.76
C LYS A 49 -15.86 -20.62 -10.01
N ARG A 50 -16.82 -20.71 -9.08
CA ARG A 50 -18.06 -19.91 -9.07
C ARG A 50 -17.96 -18.65 -8.22
N TYR A 51 -16.89 -18.51 -7.44
CA TYR A 51 -16.65 -17.31 -6.66
C TYR A 51 -16.42 -16.09 -7.57
N CYS A 52 -17.10 -14.98 -7.22
CA CYS A 52 -16.92 -13.68 -7.84
C CYS A 52 -16.69 -12.65 -6.73
N ALA A 53 -15.64 -11.85 -6.85
CA ALA A 53 -15.38 -10.74 -5.94
C ALA A 53 -16.52 -9.72 -6.01
N SER A 54 -16.97 -9.21 -4.86
CA SER A 54 -18.00 -8.18 -4.83
C SER A 54 -17.37 -6.79 -5.01
N PRO A 55 -18.11 -5.83 -5.59
CA PRO A 55 -17.69 -4.43 -5.60
C PRO A 55 -17.42 -3.93 -4.18
N VAL A 56 -16.39 -3.09 -4.01
CA VAL A 56 -16.06 -2.52 -2.70
C VAL A 56 -16.95 -1.32 -2.38
N LYS A 57 -17.35 -1.16 -1.12
CA LYS A 57 -18.12 0.01 -0.69
C LYS A 57 -17.21 1.23 -0.55
N GLN A 58 -17.46 2.31 -1.28
CA GLN A 58 -16.68 3.54 -1.14
C GLN A 58 -17.12 4.33 0.10
N VAL A 59 -16.14 4.81 0.86
CA VAL A 59 -16.31 5.77 1.94
C VAL A 59 -15.22 6.83 1.86
N MET A 60 -15.60 8.08 2.12
CA MET A 60 -14.67 9.20 2.20
C MET A 60 -14.20 9.36 3.65
N ILE A 61 -12.89 9.43 3.85
CA ILE A 61 -12.28 9.63 5.17
C ILE A 61 -11.42 10.90 5.12
N PRO A 62 -11.54 11.83 6.08
CA PRO A 62 -10.69 13.02 6.12
C PRO A 62 -9.20 12.66 6.28
N LYS A 63 -8.33 13.44 5.64
CA LYS A 63 -6.86 13.34 5.83
C LYS A 63 -6.41 14.31 6.92
N ASP A 64 -5.36 13.94 7.66
CA ASP A 64 -4.76 14.74 8.73
C ASP A 64 -4.14 16.10 8.26
N GLY A 65 -4.11 16.37 6.96
CA GLY A 65 -3.62 17.61 6.35
C GLY A 65 -4.59 18.27 5.38
N GLY A 66 -5.87 17.93 5.45
CA GLY A 66 -6.91 18.44 4.54
C GLY A 66 -7.15 17.56 3.31
N GLY A 67 -8.38 17.62 2.79
CA GLY A 67 -8.88 16.76 1.71
C GLY A 67 -9.35 15.39 2.20
N GLU A 68 -9.80 14.56 1.27
CA GLU A 68 -10.42 13.26 1.56
C GLU A 68 -9.64 12.09 0.95
N ARG A 69 -9.70 10.94 1.62
CA ARG A 69 -9.19 9.65 1.17
C ARG A 69 -10.38 8.75 0.81
N LYS A 70 -10.41 8.29 -0.43
CA LYS A 70 -11.33 7.24 -0.86
C LYS A 70 -10.86 5.91 -0.26
N LEU A 71 -11.69 5.28 0.55
CA LEU A 71 -11.48 3.93 1.07
C LEU A 71 -12.53 2.99 0.47
N GLY A 72 -12.11 1.86 -0.07
CA GLY A 72 -12.96 0.77 -0.50
C GLY A 72 -13.02 -0.30 0.58
N ILE A 73 -14.22 -0.56 1.11
CA ILE A 73 -14.46 -1.60 2.12
C ILE A 73 -15.03 -2.84 1.41
N PRO A 74 -14.26 -3.94 1.30
CA PRO A 74 -14.78 -5.18 0.75
C PRO A 74 -15.76 -5.87 1.72
N THR A 75 -16.56 -6.78 1.19
CA THR A 75 -17.42 -7.66 2.02
C THR A 75 -16.59 -8.49 3.00
N VAL A 76 -17.23 -9.05 4.04
CA VAL A 76 -16.52 -9.96 4.96
C VAL A 76 -15.97 -11.17 4.19
N ARG A 77 -16.77 -11.73 3.28
CA ARG A 77 -16.38 -12.84 2.40
C ARG A 77 -15.12 -12.52 1.61
N ASP A 78 -15.10 -11.38 0.92
CA ASP A 78 -13.94 -10.98 0.12
C ASP A 78 -12.71 -10.74 0.98
N ARG A 79 -12.87 -10.13 2.16
CA ARG A 79 -11.74 -9.94 3.10
C ARG A 79 -11.15 -11.28 3.56
N VAL A 80 -11.97 -12.31 3.78
CA VAL A 80 -11.50 -13.66 4.13
C VAL A 80 -10.69 -14.26 2.99
N VAL A 81 -11.19 -14.19 1.74
CA VAL A 81 -10.48 -14.73 0.57
C VAL A 81 -9.17 -13.95 0.32
N GLN A 82 -9.22 -12.62 0.33
CA GLN A 82 -8.04 -11.77 0.18
C GLN A 82 -6.99 -12.05 1.25
N GLN A 83 -7.40 -12.25 2.50
CA GLN A 83 -6.48 -12.60 3.59
C GLN A 83 -5.89 -14.01 3.40
N ALA A 84 -6.68 -14.98 2.96
CA ALA A 84 -6.18 -16.33 2.68
C ALA A 84 -5.15 -16.33 1.54
N LEU A 85 -5.42 -15.56 0.46
CA LEU A 85 -4.47 -15.35 -0.62
C LEU A 85 -3.21 -14.64 -0.13
N ARG A 86 -3.34 -13.60 0.69
CA ARG A 86 -2.19 -12.91 1.28
C ARG A 86 -1.32 -13.87 2.09
N ASN A 87 -1.92 -14.69 2.95
CA ASN A 87 -1.18 -15.67 3.77
C ASN A 87 -0.39 -16.67 2.91
N LEU A 88 -0.92 -17.01 1.73
CA LEU A 88 -0.27 -17.89 0.78
C LEU A 88 0.85 -17.19 -0.01
N LEU A 89 0.63 -15.95 -0.43
CA LEU A 89 1.51 -15.22 -1.36
C LEU A 89 2.64 -14.47 -0.64
N GLU A 90 2.38 -13.89 0.54
CA GLU A 90 3.37 -13.10 1.27
C GLU A 90 4.68 -13.87 1.54
N PRO A 91 4.68 -15.16 1.95
CA PRO A 91 5.91 -15.94 2.12
C PRO A 91 6.70 -16.19 0.83
N ILE A 92 6.07 -16.08 -0.34
CA ILE A 92 6.70 -16.27 -1.66
C ILE A 92 7.41 -14.99 -2.11
N PHE A 93 6.81 -13.83 -1.83
CA PHE A 93 7.31 -12.54 -2.31
C PHE A 93 8.18 -11.81 -1.28
N ASP A 94 7.79 -11.77 -0.01
CA ASP A 94 8.45 -10.93 1.00
C ASP A 94 9.96 -11.20 1.17
N PRO A 95 10.44 -12.45 1.17
CA PRO A 95 11.87 -12.73 1.35
C PRO A 95 12.78 -12.11 0.29
N GLU A 96 12.26 -11.88 -0.92
CA GLU A 96 13.04 -11.33 -2.04
C GLU A 96 12.90 -9.81 -2.19
N PHE A 97 11.93 -9.20 -1.51
CA PHE A 97 11.77 -7.75 -1.55
C PHE A 97 13.03 -7.04 -1.11
N HIS A 98 13.28 -5.90 -1.75
CA HIS A 98 14.43 -5.07 -1.47
C HIS A 98 14.60 -4.80 0.04
N THR A 99 15.83 -4.88 0.54
CA THR A 99 16.10 -4.81 1.99
C THR A 99 15.82 -3.44 2.59
N SER A 100 15.76 -2.39 1.76
CA SER A 100 15.31 -1.05 2.14
C SER A 100 13.84 -0.76 1.86
N SER A 101 13.02 -1.77 1.59
CA SER A 101 11.55 -1.66 1.58
C SER A 101 10.99 -2.11 2.93
N TYR A 102 10.19 -1.27 3.57
CA TYR A 102 9.72 -1.48 4.95
C TYR A 102 8.20 -1.48 5.12
N GLY A 103 7.48 -0.69 4.34
CA GLY A 103 6.04 -0.49 4.50
C GLY A 103 5.25 -1.80 4.35
N TYR A 104 4.29 -2.03 5.25
CA TYR A 104 3.37 -3.18 5.22
C TYR A 104 4.01 -4.59 5.32
N ARG A 105 5.29 -4.68 5.68
CA ARG A 105 6.01 -5.95 5.78
C ARG A 105 6.12 -6.44 7.22
N LYS A 106 5.94 -7.75 7.43
CA LYS A 106 6.02 -8.36 8.75
C LYS A 106 7.42 -8.18 9.36
N GLY A 107 7.48 -7.71 10.61
CA GLY A 107 8.75 -7.46 11.31
C GLY A 107 9.53 -6.23 10.82
N ARG A 108 8.93 -5.43 9.93
CA ARG A 108 9.48 -4.17 9.44
C ARG A 108 8.58 -2.99 9.81
N GLY A 109 9.18 -1.86 10.14
CA GLY A 109 8.44 -0.70 10.64
C GLY A 109 9.11 0.64 10.35
N CYS A 110 8.39 1.72 10.63
CA CYS A 110 8.82 3.09 10.33
C CYS A 110 10.18 3.43 10.97
N HIS A 111 10.41 3.03 12.22
CA HIS A 111 11.68 3.26 12.91
C HIS A 111 12.88 2.63 12.19
N GLN A 112 12.73 1.45 11.59
CA GLN A 112 13.81 0.83 10.82
C GLN A 112 14.09 1.60 9.53
N ALA A 113 13.05 2.10 8.85
CA ALA A 113 13.20 2.93 7.67
C ALA A 113 13.92 4.26 8.01
N ILE A 114 13.50 4.94 9.08
CA ILE A 114 14.13 6.17 9.60
C ILE A 114 15.59 5.92 9.96
N ASN A 115 15.89 4.81 10.65
CA ASN A 115 17.26 4.45 11.02
C ASN A 115 18.12 4.18 9.78
N LYS A 116 17.55 3.55 8.73
CA LYS A 116 18.26 3.31 7.47
C LYS A 116 18.56 4.61 6.73
N ALA A 117 17.59 5.52 6.65
CA ALA A 117 17.78 6.84 6.06
C ALA A 117 18.86 7.63 6.82
N SER A 118 18.78 7.66 8.16
CA SER A 118 19.77 8.28 9.03
C SER A 118 21.17 7.69 8.83
N LEU A 119 21.28 6.36 8.72
CA LEU A 119 22.55 5.68 8.45
C LEU A 119 23.16 6.15 7.12
N PHE A 120 22.38 6.21 6.04
CA PHE A 120 22.86 6.68 4.74
C PHE A 120 23.29 8.13 4.76
N ILE A 121 22.51 9.01 5.39
CA ILE A 121 22.82 10.44 5.50
C ILE A 121 24.12 10.64 6.29
N ARG A 122 24.20 10.07 7.51
CA ARG A 122 25.25 10.41 8.47
C ARG A 122 26.53 9.61 8.27
N HIS A 123 26.41 8.29 8.14
CA HIS A 123 27.57 7.41 8.06
C HIS A 123 28.14 7.35 6.65
N TYR A 124 27.27 7.22 5.64
CA TYR A 124 27.67 7.13 4.24
C TYR A 124 27.74 8.48 3.52
N ARG A 125 27.54 9.59 4.25
CA ARG A 125 27.64 10.98 3.74
C ARG A 125 26.79 11.21 2.49
N ARG A 126 25.58 10.64 2.46
CA ARG A 126 24.60 10.84 1.38
C ARG A 126 23.58 11.88 1.79
N GLN A 127 24.03 13.13 1.80
CA GLN A 127 23.29 14.25 2.40
C GLN A 127 22.31 14.91 1.43
N TRP A 128 22.41 14.62 0.12
CA TRP A 128 21.45 15.07 -0.87
C TRP A 128 20.41 13.98 -1.08
N VAL A 129 19.14 14.29 -0.79
CA VAL A 129 18.05 13.33 -0.85
C VAL A 129 17.03 13.78 -1.87
N VAL A 130 16.66 12.87 -2.77
CA VAL A 130 15.44 13.02 -3.58
C VAL A 130 14.30 12.46 -2.74
N ASP A 131 13.41 13.33 -2.28
CA ASP A 131 12.18 12.99 -1.61
C ASP A 131 11.08 12.87 -2.67
N MET A 132 10.63 11.64 -2.95
CA MET A 132 9.70 11.33 -4.03
C MET A 132 8.33 10.96 -3.48
N ASP A 133 7.31 11.62 -4.03
CA ASP A 133 5.89 11.36 -3.74
C ASP A 133 5.21 10.82 -5.01
N LEU A 134 4.50 9.70 -4.87
CA LEU A 134 3.73 9.12 -5.97
C LEU A 134 2.28 9.61 -5.92
N SER A 135 1.81 10.17 -7.03
CA SER A 135 0.45 10.68 -7.14
C SER A 135 -0.55 9.53 -7.17
N LYS A 136 -1.39 9.42 -6.13
CA LYS A 136 -2.47 8.42 -6.05
C LYS A 136 -1.97 7.01 -6.37
N CYS A 137 -0.86 6.60 -5.73
CA CYS A 137 -0.15 5.36 -6.05
C CYS A 137 -1.09 4.15 -6.16
N PHE A 138 -1.97 3.95 -5.17
CA PHE A 138 -2.91 2.83 -5.17
C PHE A 138 -3.99 2.93 -6.26
N ASP A 139 -4.34 4.13 -6.71
CA ASP A 139 -5.44 4.33 -7.67
C ASP A 139 -4.95 4.21 -9.13
N THR A 140 -3.64 4.10 -9.34
CA THR A 140 -2.99 4.14 -10.68
C THR A 140 -2.18 2.90 -11.01
N LEU A 141 -2.20 1.87 -10.15
CA LEU A 141 -1.51 0.59 -10.43
C LEU A 141 -2.13 -0.10 -11.65
N ASP A 142 -1.32 -0.43 -12.64
CA ASP A 142 -1.77 -1.13 -13.85
C ASP A 142 -2.02 -2.61 -13.55
N HIS A 143 -3.23 -3.10 -13.83
CA HIS A 143 -3.64 -4.46 -13.50
C HIS A 143 -2.83 -5.51 -14.25
N ASP A 144 -2.49 -5.27 -15.52
CA ASP A 144 -1.73 -6.23 -16.31
C ASP A 144 -0.30 -6.35 -15.80
N LEU A 145 0.34 -5.22 -15.44
CA LEU A 145 1.64 -5.21 -14.80
C LEU A 145 1.62 -5.89 -13.41
N ILE A 146 0.54 -5.74 -12.64
CA ILE A 146 0.37 -6.50 -11.39
C ILE A 146 0.35 -8.00 -11.70
N ILE A 147 -0.54 -8.44 -12.58
CA ILE A 147 -0.72 -9.87 -12.88
C ILE A 147 0.55 -10.48 -13.49
N GLU A 148 1.26 -9.76 -14.36
CA GLU A 148 2.56 -10.15 -14.91
C GLU A 148 3.58 -10.42 -13.79
N GLN A 149 3.69 -9.50 -12.82
CA GLN A 149 4.64 -9.64 -11.72
C GLN A 149 4.30 -10.82 -10.81
N PHE A 150 3.02 -11.02 -10.48
CA PHE A 150 2.62 -12.20 -9.71
C PHE A 150 2.87 -13.50 -10.47
N ARG A 151 2.64 -13.52 -11.78
CA ARG A 151 2.88 -14.68 -12.66
C ARG A 151 4.35 -15.11 -12.69
N SER A 152 5.29 -14.19 -12.44
CA SER A 152 6.73 -14.54 -12.38
C SER A 152 7.07 -15.59 -11.31
N LYS A 153 6.23 -15.73 -10.27
CA LYS A 153 6.42 -16.71 -9.17
C LYS A 153 5.23 -17.62 -8.92
N VAL A 154 4.05 -17.26 -9.43
CA VAL A 154 2.81 -18.01 -9.22
C VAL A 154 2.32 -18.57 -10.56
N THR A 155 2.39 -19.89 -10.70
CA THR A 155 1.95 -20.60 -11.91
C THR A 155 0.48 -21.01 -11.87
N ASP A 156 -0.15 -21.05 -10.69
CA ASP A 156 -1.56 -21.39 -10.55
C ASP A 156 -2.45 -20.27 -11.09
N GLY A 157 -3.03 -20.52 -12.27
CA GLY A 157 -3.93 -19.58 -12.94
C GLY A 157 -5.14 -19.20 -12.10
N SER A 158 -5.61 -20.07 -11.21
CA SER A 158 -6.79 -19.80 -10.36
C SER A 158 -6.51 -18.67 -9.37
N ILE A 159 -5.29 -18.62 -8.82
CA ILE A 159 -4.86 -17.54 -7.92
C ILE A 159 -4.75 -16.22 -8.68
N LEU A 160 -4.19 -16.25 -9.90
CA LEU A 160 -4.07 -15.06 -10.75
C LEU A 160 -5.46 -14.53 -11.16
N THR A 161 -6.41 -15.41 -11.46
CA THR A 161 -7.80 -15.05 -11.73
C THR A 161 -8.46 -14.39 -10.52
N LEU A 162 -8.29 -14.94 -9.31
CA LEU A 162 -8.84 -14.32 -8.10
C LEU A 162 -8.23 -12.93 -7.85
N LEU A 163 -6.92 -12.77 -8.01
CA LEU A 163 -6.26 -11.47 -7.91
C LEU A 163 -6.86 -10.47 -8.89
N ARG A 164 -7.04 -10.87 -10.15
CA ARG A 164 -7.66 -10.03 -11.18
C ARG A 164 -9.10 -9.66 -10.82
N GLN A 165 -9.90 -10.61 -10.36
CA GLN A 165 -11.27 -10.33 -9.89
C GLN A 165 -11.30 -9.27 -8.79
N PHE A 166 -10.36 -9.27 -7.84
CA PHE A 166 -10.30 -8.24 -6.79
C PHE A 166 -9.88 -6.86 -7.29
N LEU A 167 -9.08 -6.81 -8.36
CA LEU A 167 -8.66 -5.55 -8.98
C LEU A 167 -9.78 -4.95 -9.82
N GLU A 168 -10.56 -5.80 -10.51
CA GLU A 168 -11.62 -5.43 -11.45
C GLU A 168 -13.03 -5.42 -10.82
N SER A 169 -13.16 -5.69 -9.51
CA SER A 169 -14.46 -5.85 -8.85
C SER A 169 -15.32 -4.59 -8.87
N GLY A 170 -14.74 -3.43 -9.18
CA GLY A 170 -15.44 -2.16 -9.16
C GLY A 170 -15.69 -1.63 -7.75
N VAL A 171 -16.36 -0.48 -7.71
CA VAL A 171 -16.67 0.26 -6.49
C VAL A 171 -18.15 0.64 -6.49
N MET A 172 -18.81 0.56 -5.33
CA MET A 172 -20.15 1.08 -5.12
C MET A 172 -20.08 2.44 -4.42
N ILE A 173 -20.63 3.47 -5.06
CA ILE A 173 -20.80 4.82 -4.51
C ILE A 173 -22.29 5.02 -4.21
N GLY A 174 -22.67 4.82 -2.95
CA GLY A 174 -24.09 4.70 -2.61
C GLY A 174 -24.68 3.45 -3.29
N GLU A 175 -25.61 3.65 -4.22
CA GLU A 175 -26.25 2.59 -5.00
C GLU A 175 -25.70 2.49 -6.44
N GLU A 176 -24.78 3.36 -6.82
CA GLU A 176 -24.21 3.39 -8.17
C GLU A 176 -22.93 2.54 -8.26
N TYR A 177 -22.85 1.72 -9.30
CA TYR A 177 -21.65 0.93 -9.61
C TYR A 177 -20.73 1.69 -10.56
N GLU A 178 -19.45 1.76 -10.18
CA GLU A 178 -18.37 2.25 -11.05
C GLU A 178 -17.35 1.14 -11.30
N ALA A 179 -17.01 0.92 -12.57
CA ALA A 179 -15.96 0.00 -12.97
C ALA A 179 -14.57 0.50 -12.51
N THR A 180 -13.68 -0.43 -12.16
CA THR A 180 -12.29 -0.11 -11.79
C THR A 180 -11.35 -0.62 -12.86
N GLU A 181 -10.82 0.29 -13.67
CA GLU A 181 -9.87 -0.03 -14.75
C GLU A 181 -8.41 0.01 -14.29
N LEU A 182 -8.12 0.74 -13.21
CA LEU A 182 -6.79 0.91 -12.63
C LEU A 182 -6.83 0.90 -11.11
N GLY A 183 -5.70 0.53 -10.53
CA GLY A 183 -5.48 0.60 -9.09
C GLY A 183 -5.86 -0.64 -8.32
N SER A 184 -5.63 -0.59 -7.02
CA SER A 184 -6.02 -1.61 -6.05
C SER A 184 -6.82 -0.91 -4.94
N PRO A 185 -7.99 -1.44 -4.52
CA PRO A 185 -8.82 -0.79 -3.52
C PRO A 185 -8.06 -0.44 -2.25
N GLN A 186 -8.03 0.85 -1.90
CA GLN A 186 -7.48 1.29 -0.62
C GLN A 186 -8.37 0.73 0.49
N GLY A 187 -7.83 -0.17 1.33
CA GLY A 187 -8.63 -0.90 2.34
C GLY A 187 -8.81 -2.38 2.04
N GLY A 188 -8.47 -2.84 0.83
CA GLY A 188 -8.32 -4.26 0.53
C GLY A 188 -7.19 -4.87 1.37
N VAL A 189 -7.42 -6.10 1.86
CA VAL A 189 -6.49 -6.78 2.78
C VAL A 189 -5.19 -7.19 2.09
N ILE A 190 -5.30 -7.49 0.79
CA ILE A 190 -4.17 -7.90 -0.06
C ILE A 190 -3.51 -6.71 -0.78
N SER A 191 -4.19 -5.56 -0.88
CA SER A 191 -3.69 -4.36 -1.58
C SER A 191 -2.27 -3.94 -1.15
N PRO A 192 -1.88 -3.98 0.14
CA PRO A 192 -0.52 -3.66 0.56
C PRO A 192 0.55 -4.58 -0.02
N LEU A 193 0.26 -5.88 -0.15
CA LEU A 193 1.17 -6.84 -0.76
C LEU A 193 1.27 -6.56 -2.27
N ILE A 194 0.15 -6.29 -2.94
CA ILE A 194 0.11 -5.94 -4.36
C ILE A 194 0.99 -4.71 -4.64
N ALA A 195 0.84 -3.63 -3.86
CA ALA A 195 1.64 -2.43 -4.02
C ALA A 195 3.14 -2.70 -3.80
N ASN A 196 3.50 -3.53 -2.82
CA ASN A 196 4.89 -3.88 -2.58
C ASN A 196 5.51 -4.74 -3.69
N VAL A 197 4.76 -5.72 -4.22
CA VAL A 197 5.20 -6.49 -5.39
C VAL A 197 5.45 -5.53 -6.55
N TYR A 198 4.46 -4.68 -6.85
CA TYR A 198 4.52 -3.72 -7.95
C TYR A 198 5.75 -2.81 -7.90
N LEU A 199 6.01 -2.23 -6.71
CA LEU A 199 7.11 -1.29 -6.49
C LEU A 199 8.46 -1.98 -6.26
N ASP A 200 8.52 -3.29 -6.05
CA ASP A 200 9.81 -3.98 -5.94
C ASP A 200 10.57 -3.95 -7.26
N ARG A 201 9.89 -3.93 -8.42
CA ARG A 201 10.55 -3.68 -9.72
C ARG A 201 11.35 -2.37 -9.72
N PHE A 202 10.76 -1.30 -9.20
CA PHE A 202 11.46 -0.02 -9.03
C PHE A 202 12.64 -0.15 -8.07
N ASP A 203 12.43 -0.80 -6.92
CA ASP A 203 13.47 -0.95 -5.91
C ASP A 203 14.70 -1.71 -6.46
N GLN A 204 14.46 -2.82 -7.16
CA GLN A 204 15.52 -3.63 -7.77
C GLN A 204 16.19 -2.91 -8.94
N PHE A 205 15.43 -2.15 -9.75
CA PHE A 205 15.99 -1.30 -10.81
C PHE A 205 16.93 -0.23 -10.24
N MET A 206 16.49 0.50 -9.21
CA MET A 206 17.32 1.53 -8.59
C MET A 206 18.57 0.92 -7.95
N LYS A 207 18.45 -0.25 -7.32
CA LYS A 207 19.58 -1.02 -6.79
C LYS A 207 20.56 -1.44 -7.88
N SER A 208 20.09 -1.97 -9.02
CA SER A 208 20.96 -2.42 -10.12
C SER A 208 21.74 -1.27 -10.75
N ARG A 209 21.21 -0.05 -10.68
CA ARG A 209 21.85 1.20 -11.09
C ARG A 209 22.77 1.81 -10.03
N GLY A 210 22.88 1.19 -8.85
CA GLY A 210 23.75 1.62 -7.76
C GLY A 210 23.17 2.72 -6.87
N HIS A 211 21.89 3.05 -7.00
CA HIS A 211 21.23 4.02 -6.14
C HIS A 211 20.95 3.43 -4.76
N ARG A 212 20.99 4.28 -3.72
CA ARG A 212 20.60 3.92 -2.35
C ARG A 212 19.21 4.46 -2.09
N ILE A 213 18.27 3.57 -1.85
CA ILE A 213 16.88 3.95 -1.57
C ILE A 213 16.47 3.55 -0.17
N VAL A 214 15.46 4.23 0.35
CA VAL A 214 14.62 3.81 1.49
C VAL A 214 13.18 4.03 1.07
N ARG A 215 12.35 2.98 1.13
CA ARG A 215 10.94 3.05 0.75
C ARG A 215 10.03 2.57 1.87
N TYR A 216 8.99 3.34 2.14
CA TYR A 216 7.91 2.97 3.04
C TYR A 216 6.57 3.17 2.33
N ALA A 217 5.98 2.08 1.85
CA ALA A 217 4.81 2.14 0.95
C ALA A 217 5.14 2.94 -0.33
N ASP A 218 4.48 4.06 -0.54
CA ASP A 218 4.63 5.02 -1.64
C ASP A 218 5.65 6.14 -1.36
N ASP A 219 6.07 6.32 -0.11
CA ASP A 219 7.07 7.31 0.32
C ASP A 219 8.49 6.77 0.02
N ILE A 220 9.21 7.44 -0.88
CA ILE A 220 10.50 6.99 -1.44
C ILE A 220 11.56 8.06 -1.26
N LEU A 221 12.65 7.69 -0.58
CA LEU A 221 13.87 8.50 -0.52
C LEU A 221 14.97 7.89 -1.38
N VAL A 222 15.62 8.70 -2.22
CA VAL A 222 16.84 8.33 -2.96
C VAL A 222 18.03 9.15 -2.44
N LEU A 223 19.01 8.48 -1.84
CA LEU A 223 20.09 9.13 -1.09
C LEU A 223 21.38 9.20 -1.92
N CYS A 224 21.84 10.43 -2.14
CA CYS A 224 22.91 10.82 -3.06
C CYS A 224 24.02 11.60 -2.37
N VAL A 225 25.22 11.56 -2.96
CA VAL A 225 26.42 12.22 -2.41
C VAL A 225 26.52 13.71 -2.81
N SER A 226 25.89 14.09 -3.91
CA SER A 226 25.90 15.46 -4.44
C SER A 226 24.54 15.81 -5.04
N GLU A 227 24.27 17.11 -5.15
CA GLU A 227 23.06 17.63 -5.79
C GLU A 227 22.94 17.17 -7.24
N ALA A 228 24.02 17.22 -8.01
CA ALA A 228 24.04 16.74 -9.39
C ALA A 228 23.68 15.25 -9.50
N ALA A 229 24.14 14.43 -8.55
CA ALA A 229 23.75 13.02 -8.47
C ALA A 229 22.28 12.84 -8.10
N ALA A 230 21.73 13.70 -7.24
CA ALA A 230 20.30 13.70 -6.89
C ALA A 230 19.43 14.06 -8.10
N TRP A 231 19.78 15.08 -8.88
CA TRP A 231 19.08 15.42 -10.12
C TRP A 231 19.10 14.28 -11.14
N ASN A 232 20.25 13.62 -11.32
CA ASN A 232 20.35 12.45 -12.19
C ASN A 232 19.48 11.30 -11.67
N ALA A 233 19.56 10.99 -10.37
CA ALA A 233 18.76 9.94 -9.74
C ALA A 233 17.25 10.21 -9.87
N LEU A 234 16.80 11.45 -9.70
CA LEU A 234 15.41 11.86 -9.92
C LEU A 234 14.99 11.62 -11.38
N LYS A 235 15.80 12.02 -12.35
CA LYS A 235 15.51 11.79 -13.77
C LYS A 235 15.39 10.29 -14.09
N VAL A 236 16.32 9.48 -13.58
CA VAL A 236 16.31 8.02 -13.77
C VAL A 236 15.10 7.37 -13.11
N ALA A 237 14.81 7.73 -11.85
CA ALA A 237 13.69 7.21 -11.09
C ALA A 237 12.36 7.57 -11.74
N LYS A 238 12.17 8.84 -12.11
CA LYS A 238 10.97 9.33 -12.80
C LYS A 238 10.77 8.62 -14.14
N GLY A 239 11.83 8.48 -14.94
CA GLY A 239 11.76 7.79 -16.23
C GLY A 239 11.27 6.34 -16.10
N TYR A 240 11.74 5.61 -15.08
CA TYR A 240 11.31 4.23 -14.85
C TYR A 240 9.89 4.14 -14.27
N LEU A 241 9.56 5.00 -13.29
CA LEU A 241 8.24 5.01 -12.66
C LEU A 241 7.14 5.34 -13.68
N GLU A 242 7.36 6.35 -14.53
CA GLU A 242 6.36 6.80 -15.50
C GLU A 242 6.38 5.98 -16.79
N GLY A 243 7.55 5.54 -17.25
CA GLY A 243 7.71 4.77 -18.48
C GLY A 243 7.38 3.29 -18.31
N ASP A 244 8.08 2.61 -17.40
CA ASP A 244 8.00 1.15 -17.23
C ASP A 244 6.86 0.73 -16.28
N LEU A 245 6.65 1.49 -15.20
CA LEU A 245 5.64 1.17 -14.19
C LEU A 245 4.33 1.95 -14.37
N LYS A 246 4.23 2.83 -15.37
CA LYS A 246 3.02 3.63 -15.69
C LYS A 246 2.45 4.41 -14.49
N LEU A 247 3.26 4.69 -13.48
CA LEU A 247 2.89 5.50 -12.32
C LEU A 247 3.09 6.99 -12.63
N ARG A 248 2.58 7.88 -11.77
CA ARG A 248 2.82 9.32 -11.90
C ARG A 248 3.56 9.84 -10.68
N VAL A 249 4.67 10.54 -10.92
CA VAL A 249 5.39 11.26 -9.86
C VAL A 249 4.69 12.59 -9.60
N ASN A 250 4.44 12.90 -8.32
CA ASN A 250 3.88 14.19 -7.93
C ASN A 250 4.96 15.27 -8.01
N ALA A 251 4.93 16.08 -9.07
CA ALA A 251 5.94 17.11 -9.29
C ALA A 251 5.94 18.25 -8.25
N GLU A 252 4.81 18.49 -7.58
CA GLU A 252 4.70 19.55 -6.57
C GLU A 252 5.28 19.12 -5.23
N LYS A 253 5.17 17.83 -4.90
CA LYS A 253 5.67 17.27 -3.63
C LYS A 253 7.06 16.65 -3.75
N THR A 254 7.43 16.18 -4.94
CA THR A 254 8.75 15.62 -5.20
C THR A 254 9.77 16.74 -5.28
N HIS A 255 10.80 16.67 -4.45
CA HIS A 255 11.84 17.69 -4.41
C HIS A 255 13.19 17.10 -4.00
N ILE A 256 14.25 17.89 -4.18
CA ILE A 256 15.59 17.56 -3.69
C ILE A 256 15.85 18.42 -2.46
N ALA A 257 16.30 17.79 -1.39
CA ALA A 257 16.64 18.46 -0.15
C ALA A 257 18.05 18.06 0.33
N HIS A 258 18.73 18.98 1.00
CA HIS A 258 19.95 18.68 1.72
C HIS A 258 19.63 18.34 3.17
N SER A 259 20.36 17.40 3.78
CA SER A 259 20.10 16.98 5.15
C SER A 259 20.43 18.02 6.22
N ASP A 260 21.00 19.17 5.85
CA ASP A 260 21.15 20.31 6.76
C ASP A 260 19.83 21.08 6.93
N ASP A 261 18.95 21.05 5.94
CA ASP A 261 17.61 21.65 5.99
C ASP A 261 16.59 20.72 6.67
N GLY A 262 16.94 19.44 6.77
CA GLY A 262 16.14 18.39 7.41
C GLY A 262 15.28 17.64 6.40
N ILE A 263 15.41 16.31 6.38
CA ILE A 263 14.64 15.45 5.49
C ILE A 263 13.37 14.98 6.20
N LYS A 264 12.21 15.46 5.77
CA LYS A 264 10.91 15.03 6.31
C LYS A 264 10.63 13.60 5.87
N PHE A 265 10.44 12.70 6.82
CA PHE A 265 10.17 11.30 6.51
C PHE A 265 9.45 10.64 7.69
N LEU A 266 8.29 10.04 7.45
CA LEU A 266 7.54 9.25 8.45
C LEU A 266 7.36 9.94 9.83
N GLY A 267 7.03 11.23 9.83
CA GLY A 267 6.76 12.01 11.04
C GLY A 267 8.01 12.53 11.77
N VAL A 268 9.20 12.37 11.20
CA VAL A 268 10.45 12.97 11.71
C VAL A 268 11.13 13.81 10.64
N GLU A 269 12.06 14.64 11.07
CA GLU A 269 13.02 15.34 10.21
C GLU A 269 14.41 14.81 10.51
N VAL A 270 15.04 14.20 9.52
CA VAL A 270 16.37 13.60 9.63
C VAL A 270 17.40 14.62 9.18
N TYR A 271 18.19 15.11 10.14
CA TYR A 271 19.32 16.01 9.88
C TYR A 271 20.65 15.26 9.83
N THR A 272 21.67 15.94 9.29
CA THR A 272 23.08 15.48 9.23
C THR A 272 23.61 15.00 10.60
N TYR A 273 23.18 15.63 11.71
CA TYR A 273 23.73 15.33 13.04
C TYR A 273 22.70 14.81 14.05
N TYR A 274 21.40 15.04 13.83
CA TYR A 274 20.34 14.66 14.76
C TYR A 274 19.02 14.36 14.03
N THR A 275 18.05 13.79 14.73
CA THR A 275 16.68 13.59 14.23
C THR A 275 15.73 14.36 15.13
N ARG A 276 14.77 15.08 14.53
CA ARG A 276 13.73 15.82 15.26
C ARG A 276 12.36 15.21 14.96
N ILE A 277 11.47 15.15 15.95
CA ILE A 277 10.06 14.76 15.72
C ILE A 277 9.33 15.96 15.09
N GLN A 278 8.56 15.73 14.03
CA GLN A 278 7.77 16.80 13.41
C GLN A 278 6.72 17.32 14.40
N ALA A 279 6.52 18.64 14.44
CA ALA A 279 5.41 19.20 15.20
C ALA A 279 4.09 18.75 14.55
N LEU A 280 3.12 18.32 15.36
CA LEU A 280 1.77 18.10 14.87
C LEU A 280 1.23 19.43 14.31
N PRO A 281 0.52 19.43 13.17
CA PRO A 281 -0.21 20.62 12.76
C PRO A 281 -1.14 21.02 13.89
N ALA A 282 -1.09 22.30 14.29
CA ALA A 282 -1.99 22.83 15.30
C ALA A 282 -3.42 22.54 14.84
N MET A 283 -4.20 21.79 15.62
CA MET A 283 -5.63 21.74 15.39
C MET A 283 -6.14 23.17 15.58
N GLU A 284 -6.61 23.80 14.51
CA GLU A 284 -7.46 24.98 14.62
C GLU A 284 -8.71 24.54 15.37
N SER A 285 -8.71 24.72 16.68
CA SER A 285 -9.91 24.67 17.48
C SER A 285 -10.78 25.83 17.02
N GLU A 286 -11.75 25.55 16.15
CA GLU A 286 -12.92 26.41 15.99
C GLU A 286 -13.70 26.41 17.32
N THR A 287 -13.18 27.15 18.29
CA THR A 287 -13.98 27.66 19.39
C THR A 287 -14.76 28.82 18.80
N LYS A 288 -15.85 28.55 18.07
CA LYS A 288 -16.90 29.55 17.93
C LYS A 288 -17.50 29.74 19.31
N ALA A 289 -16.93 30.70 20.03
CA ALA A 289 -17.55 31.36 21.15
C ALA A 289 -18.92 31.86 20.69
N GLY A 290 -19.97 31.17 21.13
CA GLY A 290 -21.31 31.75 21.17
C GLY A 290 -21.26 32.89 22.17
N SER A 291 -21.23 34.12 21.67
CA SER A 291 -21.55 35.30 22.47
C SER A 291 -23.04 35.28 22.78
N PRO A 292 -23.45 35.55 24.02
CA PRO A 292 -24.85 35.58 24.42
C PRO A 292 -25.48 36.91 24.02
N GLN A 293 -26.58 36.85 23.25
CA GLN A 293 -27.77 37.72 23.36
C GLN A 293 -28.88 37.18 22.47
#